data_AF-A0A3C0XL36-F1
#
_entry.id   AF-A0A3C0XL36-F1
#
_cell.length_a   1.000
_cell.length_b   1.000
_cell.length_c   1.000
_cell.angle_alpha   90.00
_cell.angle_beta   90.00
_cell.angle_gamma   90.00
#
_symmetry.space_group_name_H-M   'P 1'
#
loop_
_entity.id
_entity.type
_entity.pdbx_description
1 polymer ?
#
loop_
_entity_poly.entity_id
_entity_poly.type
_entity_poly.pdbx_seq_one_letter_code
_entity_poly.pdbx_strand_id
1 'polypeptide(L)'
;MVNALEKAWSALHADGALVEIRPDIEFAYRIGIVSDGGRITAGRLVNPVFDQDLLAAGAAVNEVLHQGRYKLEGVRRHPYRVRLDRLTDVPRYIQAIGEPKPRFVAGTRARLRQLWRGRTTNTRIEVTDGMVISLLRKR
;
A
#
# COMPACT_ATOMS: atom_id res chain seq x y z
N MET A 1 -10.03 12.01 -7.41
CA MET A 1 -10.31 10.64 -7.89
C MET A 1 -11.71 10.47 -8.48
N VAL A 2 -12.78 11.02 -7.89
CA VAL A 2 -14.16 10.93 -8.44
C VAL A 2 -14.23 11.30 -9.93
N ASN A 3 -13.70 12.47 -10.34
CA ASN A 3 -13.67 12.87 -11.75
C ASN A 3 -12.97 11.86 -12.68
N ALA A 4 -11.97 11.12 -12.20
CA ALA A 4 -11.29 10.10 -12.99
C ALA A 4 -12.18 8.85 -13.17
N LEU A 5 -12.90 8.44 -12.13
CA LEU A 5 -13.88 7.35 -12.19
C LEU A 5 -15.07 7.70 -13.07
N GLU A 6 -15.51 8.96 -13.07
CA GLU A 6 -16.57 9.45 -13.97
C GLU A 6 -16.11 9.48 -15.42
N LYS A 7 -14.91 9.99 -15.70
CA LYS A 7 -14.32 9.95 -17.05
C LYS A 7 -14.19 8.52 -17.56
N ALA A 8 -13.72 7.60 -16.71
CA ALA A 8 -13.67 6.18 -17.04
C ALA A 8 -15.07 5.63 -17.35
N TRP A 9 -16.09 6.00 -16.56
CA TRP A 9 -17.46 5.56 -16.77
C TRP A 9 -17.99 6.00 -18.13
N SER A 10 -17.75 7.26 -18.51
CA SER A 10 -18.14 7.80 -19.81
C SER A 10 -17.43 7.11 -20.99
N ALA A 11 -16.20 6.66 -20.78
CA ALA A 11 -15.41 5.98 -21.82
C ALA A 11 -15.75 4.48 -21.97
N LEU A 12 -16.31 3.85 -20.94
CA LEU A 12 -16.70 2.44 -20.99
C LEU A 12 -17.93 2.22 -21.87
N HIS A 13 -17.90 1.15 -22.67
CA HIS A 13 -19.09 0.63 -23.35
C HIS A 13 -20.14 0.13 -22.33
N ALA A 14 -21.37 -0.09 -22.77
CA ALA A 14 -22.40 -0.72 -21.95
C ALA A 14 -21.91 -2.07 -21.39
N ASP A 15 -22.14 -2.32 -20.10
CA ASP A 15 -21.59 -3.46 -19.36
C ASP A 15 -20.06 -3.55 -19.33
N GLY A 16 -19.35 -2.47 -19.66
CA GLY A 16 -17.89 -2.39 -19.53
C GLY A 16 -17.42 -2.53 -18.08
N ALA A 17 -16.21 -3.04 -17.89
CA ALA A 17 -15.59 -3.20 -16.56
C ALA A 17 -14.41 -2.25 -16.38
N LEU A 18 -14.28 -1.73 -15.17
CA LEU A 18 -13.10 -1.02 -14.67
C LEU A 18 -12.44 -1.86 -13.58
N VAL A 19 -11.14 -2.09 -13.73
CA VAL A 19 -10.30 -2.60 -12.65
C VAL A 19 -9.66 -1.40 -11.96
N GLU A 20 -10.04 -1.20 -10.70
CA GLU A 20 -9.50 -0.17 -9.84
C GLU A 20 -8.46 -0.80 -8.92
N ILE A 21 -7.27 -0.21 -8.87
CA ILE A 21 -6.17 -0.67 -8.01
C ILE A 21 -5.72 0.52 -7.17
N ARG A 22 -5.74 0.35 -5.86
CA ARG A 22 -5.27 1.35 -4.90
C ARG A 22 -4.50 0.71 -3.75
N PRO A 23 -3.63 1.45 -3.07
CA PRO A 23 -3.04 0.98 -1.82
C PRO A 23 -4.12 0.71 -0.76
N ASP A 24 -3.85 -0.23 0.13
CA ASP A 24 -4.76 -0.65 1.20
C ASP A 24 -4.32 -0.07 2.54
N ILE A 25 -5.13 0.83 3.10
CA ILE A 25 -4.87 1.48 4.39
C ILE A 25 -4.82 0.47 5.56
N GLU A 26 -5.47 -0.69 5.42
CA GLU A 26 -5.41 -1.74 6.44
C GLU A 26 -4.01 -2.36 6.54
N PHE A 27 -3.22 -2.28 5.46
CA PHE A 27 -1.82 -2.70 5.46
C PHE A 27 -0.92 -1.54 5.89
N ALA A 28 -0.76 -1.41 7.20
CA ALA A 28 0.06 -0.34 7.79
C ALA A 28 1.58 -0.56 7.57
N TYR A 29 2.12 -0.21 6.39
CA TYR A 29 3.54 -0.16 5.99
C TYR A 29 4.52 -0.75 7.02
N ARG A 30 4.56 -2.08 7.12
CA ARG A 30 5.34 -2.78 8.15
C ARG A 30 6.75 -3.01 7.67
N ILE A 31 7.73 -2.55 8.44
CA ILE A 31 9.14 -2.81 8.16
C ILE A 31 9.72 -3.78 9.19
N GLY A 32 10.54 -4.72 8.74
CA GLY A 32 11.15 -5.74 9.58
C GLY A 32 12.32 -6.43 8.90
N ILE A 33 12.80 -7.50 9.53
CA ILE A 33 13.75 -8.42 8.92
C ILE A 33 13.06 -9.73 8.58
N VAL A 34 13.50 -10.38 7.51
CA VAL A 34 13.09 -11.72 7.10
C VAL A 34 14.32 -12.60 6.96
N SER A 35 14.24 -13.81 7.47
CA SER A 35 15.28 -14.83 7.42
C SER A 35 14.63 -16.21 7.27
N ASP A 36 15.44 -17.27 7.19
CA ASP A 36 14.97 -18.65 7.09
C ASP A 36 14.08 -19.04 8.30
N GLY A 37 14.32 -18.45 9.47
CA GLY A 37 13.49 -18.64 10.68
C GLY A 37 12.20 -17.83 10.72
N GLY A 38 11.88 -17.09 9.65
CA GLY A 38 10.67 -16.29 9.52
C GLY A 38 10.90 -14.78 9.58
N ARG A 39 9.80 -14.05 9.79
CA ARG A 39 9.77 -12.58 9.78
C ARG A 39 9.66 -12.02 11.19
N ILE A 40 10.52 -11.06 11.51
CA ILE A 40 10.45 -10.27 12.74
C ILE A 40 10.17 -8.81 12.37
N THR A 41 9.00 -8.32 12.80
CA THR A 41 8.60 -6.93 12.55
C THR A 41 9.39 -5.97 13.45
N ALA A 42 9.98 -4.94 12.86
CA ALA A 42 10.65 -3.86 13.60
C ALA A 42 9.65 -2.76 14.01
N GLY A 43 8.62 -2.53 13.19
CA GLY A 43 7.58 -1.54 13.43
C GLY A 43 6.92 -1.09 12.13
N ARG A 44 6.55 0.19 12.06
CA ARG A 44 5.81 0.77 10.93
C ARG A 44 6.47 2.02 10.36
N LEU A 45 6.29 2.24 9.07
CA LEU A 45 6.38 3.55 8.46
C LEU A 45 4.98 4.17 8.45
N VAL A 46 4.89 5.49 8.58
CA VAL A 46 3.62 6.22 8.50
C VAL A 46 3.78 7.38 7.55
N ASN A 47 2.71 7.69 6.82
CA ASN A 47 2.66 8.81 5.92
C ASN A 47 1.29 9.50 6.05
N PRO A 48 1.14 10.43 7.02
CA PRO A 48 -0.19 10.94 7.38
C PRO A 48 -0.98 11.59 6.25
N VAL A 49 -0.29 12.27 5.31
CA VAL A 49 -0.94 12.90 4.15
C VAL A 49 -1.37 11.84 3.16
N PHE A 50 -0.50 10.87 2.87
CA PHE A 50 -0.86 9.74 2.00
C PHE A 50 -2.00 8.91 2.59
N ASP A 51 -2.03 8.71 3.91
CA ASP A 51 -3.12 8.01 4.61
C ASP A 51 -4.46 8.75 4.40
N GLN A 52 -4.45 10.09 4.36
CA GLN A 52 -5.63 10.90 4.02
C GLN A 52 -6.04 10.71 2.56
N ASP A 53 -5.08 10.71 1.63
CA ASP A 53 -5.34 10.47 0.20
C ASP A 53 -5.93 9.07 -0.03
N LEU A 54 -5.47 8.05 0.71
CA LEU A 54 -6.04 6.69 0.66
C LEU A 54 -7.47 6.65 1.15
N LEU A 55 -7.79 7.36 2.23
CA LEU A 55 -9.17 7.49 2.72
C LEU A 55 -10.05 8.19 1.69
N ALA A 56 -9.57 9.28 1.10
CA ALA A 56 -10.27 10.01 0.05
C ALA A 56 -10.48 9.16 -1.21
N ALA A 57 -9.51 8.32 -1.58
CA ALA A 57 -9.62 7.38 -2.69
C ALA A 57 -10.71 6.32 -2.43
N GLY A 58 -10.71 5.72 -1.23
CA GLY A 58 -11.77 4.81 -0.81
C GLY A 58 -13.16 5.46 -0.81
N ALA A 59 -13.27 6.68 -0.30
CA ALA A 59 -14.50 7.46 -0.31
C ALA A 59 -14.98 7.75 -1.74
N ALA A 60 -14.08 8.09 -2.67
CA ALA A 60 -14.42 8.34 -4.06
C ALA A 60 -15.01 7.11 -4.76
N VAL A 61 -14.50 5.90 -4.46
CA VAL A 61 -15.08 4.65 -4.97
C VAL A 61 -16.47 4.42 -4.40
N ASN A 62 -16.64 4.61 -3.08
CA ASN A 62 -17.95 4.47 -2.43
C ASN A 62 -18.98 5.45 -2.99
N GLU A 63 -18.56 6.68 -3.31
CA GLU A 63 -19.43 7.70 -3.90
C GLU A 63 -19.98 7.27 -5.27
N VAL A 64 -19.12 6.82 -6.20
CA VAL A 64 -19.61 6.40 -7.54
C VAL A 64 -20.43 5.11 -7.52
N LEU A 65 -20.24 4.27 -6.50
CA LEU A 65 -21.11 3.13 -6.22
C LEU A 65 -22.47 3.59 -5.69
N HIS A 66 -22.48 4.56 -4.77
CA HIS A 66 -23.71 5.13 -4.21
C HIS A 66 -24.55 5.87 -5.26
N GLN A 67 -23.91 6.62 -6.16
CA GLN A 67 -24.54 7.27 -7.31
C GLN A 67 -25.10 6.27 -8.34
N GLY A 68 -24.86 4.96 -8.18
CA GLY A 68 -25.37 3.93 -9.06
C GLY A 68 -24.69 3.86 -10.43
N ARG A 69 -23.58 4.59 -10.64
CA ARG A 69 -22.81 4.55 -11.91
C ARG A 69 -22.13 3.21 -12.12
N TYR A 70 -21.69 2.59 -11.03
CA TYR A 70 -21.04 1.29 -11.06
C TYR A 70 -21.74 0.28 -10.15
N LYS A 71 -21.62 -0.99 -10.49
CA LYS A 71 -21.86 -2.13 -9.61
C LYS A 71 -20.51 -2.72 -9.21
N LEU A 72 -20.30 -2.95 -7.91
CA LEU A 72 -19.16 -3.72 -7.44
C LEU A 72 -19.38 -5.21 -7.71
N GLU A 73 -18.50 -5.84 -8.49
CA GLU A 73 -18.57 -7.28 -8.79
C GLU A 73 -17.56 -8.09 -7.99
N GLY A 74 -16.47 -7.48 -7.54
CA GLY A 74 -15.47 -8.17 -6.73
C GLY A 74 -14.49 -7.23 -6.08
N VAL A 75 -13.96 -7.66 -4.92
CA VAL A 75 -12.88 -6.98 -4.21
C VAL A 75 -11.88 -8.03 -3.75
N ARG A 76 -10.60 -7.78 -3.98
CA ARG A 76 -9.51 -8.57 -3.40
C ARG A 76 -8.50 -7.64 -2.75
N ARG A 77 -8.04 -8.04 -1.56
CA ARG A 77 -6.92 -7.40 -0.87
C ARG A 77 -5.69 -8.27 -1.03
N HIS A 78 -4.56 -7.68 -1.36
CA HIS A 78 -3.33 -8.41 -1.59
C HIS A 78 -2.13 -7.73 -0.91
N PRO A 79 -1.35 -8.44 -0.07
CA PRO A 79 -0.11 -7.91 0.46
C PRO A 79 0.98 -7.91 -0.62
N TYR A 80 1.79 -6.87 -0.68
CA TYR A 80 3.02 -6.88 -1.45
C TYR A 80 4.23 -6.62 -0.56
N ARG A 81 5.39 -7.12 -1.00
CA ARG A 81 6.61 -7.15 -0.19
C ARG A 81 7.77 -6.62 -1.01
N VAL A 82 8.46 -5.63 -0.46
CA VAL A 82 9.72 -5.12 -1.00
C VAL A 82 10.85 -5.62 -0.11
N ARG A 83 11.81 -6.32 -0.71
CA ARG A 83 12.99 -6.84 0.00
C ARG A 83 14.19 -5.98 -0.32
N LEU A 84 14.90 -5.57 0.72
CA LEU A 84 16.09 -4.75 0.65
C LEU A 84 17.26 -5.53 1.25
N ASP A 85 18.39 -5.53 0.55
CA ASP A 85 19.54 -6.35 0.92
C ASP A 85 20.39 -5.71 2.02
N ARG A 86 20.34 -4.38 2.16
CA ARG A 86 21.15 -3.66 3.15
C ARG A 86 20.32 -2.62 3.89
N LEU A 87 20.72 -2.37 5.14
CA LEU A 87 20.15 -1.28 5.93
C LEU A 87 20.32 0.11 5.27
N THR A 88 21.38 0.28 4.46
CA THR A 88 21.64 1.50 3.67
C THR A 88 20.67 1.70 2.51
N ASP A 89 19.93 0.66 2.11
CA ASP A 89 18.94 0.76 1.03
C ASP A 89 17.60 1.29 1.54
N VAL A 90 17.37 1.27 2.87
CA VAL A 90 16.12 1.77 3.47
C VAL A 90 15.90 3.27 3.22
N PRO A 91 16.90 4.17 3.41
CA PRO A 91 16.75 5.57 3.02
C PRO A 91 16.48 5.76 1.53
N ARG A 92 17.11 4.96 0.65
CA ARG A 92 16.90 5.03 -0.80
C ARG A 92 15.47 4.61 -1.17
N TYR A 93 14.98 3.53 -0.55
CA TYR A 93 13.60 3.10 -0.69
C TYR A 93 12.62 4.20 -0.27
N ILE A 94 12.83 4.83 0.90
CA ILE A 94 11.98 5.93 1.37
C ILE A 94 12.03 7.13 0.40
N GLN A 95 13.20 7.44 -0.18
CA GLN A 95 13.32 8.49 -1.18
C GLN A 95 12.57 8.18 -2.48
N ALA A 96 12.45 6.90 -2.86
CA ALA A 96 11.79 6.49 -4.09
C ALA A 96 10.24 6.48 -4.02
N ILE A 97 9.65 6.46 -2.82
CA ILE A 97 8.18 6.41 -2.61
C ILE A 97 7.50 7.75 -2.94
N GLY A 98 8.27 8.81 -3.19
CA GLY A 98 7.75 10.15 -3.49
C GLY A 98 7.44 10.96 -2.23
N GLU A 99 6.90 12.16 -2.43
CA GLU A 99 6.52 13.07 -1.36
C GLU A 99 5.01 12.98 -1.06
N PRO A 100 4.60 13.15 0.22
CA PRO A 100 5.47 13.30 1.38
C PRO A 100 6.15 11.98 1.75
N LYS A 101 7.42 12.04 2.16
CA LYS A 101 8.18 10.83 2.49
C LYS A 101 7.63 10.10 3.73
N PRO A 102 7.46 8.77 3.69
CA PRO A 102 7.11 7.98 4.87
C PRO A 102 8.15 8.15 5.98
N ARG A 103 7.67 8.30 7.22
CA ARG A 103 8.50 8.43 8.42
C ARG A 103 8.39 7.19 9.30
N PHE A 104 9.47 6.85 10.00
CA PHE A 104 9.43 5.80 11.00
C PHE A 104 8.54 6.20 12.18
N VAL A 105 7.68 5.29 12.64
CA VAL A 105 7.09 5.41 13.98
C VAL A 105 8.21 5.37 15.02
N ALA A 106 8.04 6.10 16.13
CA ALA A 106 8.99 6.14 17.23
C ALA A 106 9.48 4.72 17.61
N GLY A 107 10.78 4.57 17.86
CA GLY A 107 11.41 3.29 18.18
C GLY A 107 11.64 2.35 16.99
N THR A 108 10.89 2.44 15.90
CA THR A 108 10.99 1.51 14.74
C THR A 108 12.40 1.50 14.15
N ARG A 109 12.99 2.68 13.94
CA ARG A 109 14.35 2.79 13.35
C ARG A 109 15.42 2.18 14.26
N ALA A 110 15.31 2.40 15.57
CA ALA A 110 16.23 1.84 16.55
C ALA A 110 16.10 0.31 16.61
N ARG A 111 14.86 -0.20 16.66
CA ARG A 111 14.57 -1.63 16.65
C ARG A 111 15.06 -2.31 15.37
N LEU A 112 14.85 -1.69 14.20
CA LEU A 112 15.34 -2.23 12.93
C LEU A 112 16.88 -2.34 12.92
N ARG A 113 17.58 -1.32 13.41
CA ARG A 113 19.06 -1.38 13.55
C ARG A 113 19.50 -2.49 14.50
N GLN A 114 18.81 -2.67 15.62
CA GLN A 114 19.09 -3.73 16.58
C GLN A 114 18.93 -5.11 15.93
N LEU A 115 17.79 -5.35 15.27
CA LEU A 115 17.52 -6.59 14.54
C LEU A 115 18.57 -6.85 13.45
N TRP A 116 18.96 -5.82 12.70
CA TRP A 116 19.96 -5.94 11.65
C TRP A 116 21.38 -6.27 12.15
N ARG A 117 21.72 -5.85 13.37
CA ARG A 117 23.02 -6.18 14.00
C ARG A 117 23.11 -7.66 14.38
N GLY A 118 22.02 -8.26 14.82
CA GLY A 118 21.93 -9.69 15.17
C GLY A 118 21.58 -10.61 13.99
N ARG A 119 21.73 -10.14 12.76
CA ARG A 119 21.27 -10.85 11.56
C ARG A 119 22.16 -12.04 11.20
N THR A 120 21.58 -13.03 10.53
CA THR A 120 22.30 -14.11 9.84
C THR A 120 22.59 -13.74 8.38
N THR A 121 23.43 -14.53 7.69
CA THR A 121 23.89 -14.28 6.31
C THR A 121 22.76 -14.10 5.28
N ASN A 122 21.62 -14.78 5.45
CA ASN A 122 20.49 -14.72 4.53
C ASN A 122 19.41 -13.69 4.93
N THR A 123 19.67 -12.87 5.95
CA THR A 123 18.67 -11.92 6.44
C THR A 123 18.52 -10.75 5.49
N ARG A 124 17.27 -10.43 5.11
CA ARG A 124 16.90 -9.23 4.34
C ARG A 124 16.01 -8.32 5.16
N ILE A 125 15.95 -7.05 4.79
CA ILE A 125 14.92 -6.14 5.29
C ILE A 125 13.70 -6.30 4.39
N GLU A 126 12.51 -6.36 4.97
CA GLU A 126 11.28 -6.48 4.21
C GLU A 126 10.28 -5.40 4.64
N VAL A 127 9.87 -4.58 3.67
CA VAL A 127 8.75 -3.67 3.80
C VAL A 127 7.51 -4.36 3.23
N THR A 128 6.46 -4.45 4.04
CA THR A 128 5.18 -5.04 3.65
C THR A 128 4.13 -3.96 3.63
N ASP A 129 3.39 -3.90 2.53
CA ASP A 129 2.26 -3.02 2.33
C ASP A 129 1.16 -3.81 1.60
N GLY A 130 0.03 -3.18 1.29
CA GLY A 130 -1.12 -3.85 0.67
C GLY A 130 -1.76 -3.03 -0.42
N MET A 131 -2.54 -3.72 -1.23
CA MET A 131 -3.37 -3.13 -2.26
C MET A 131 -4.76 -3.72 -2.25
N VAL A 132 -5.74 -2.91 -2.59
CA VAL A 132 -7.12 -3.32 -2.90
C VAL A 132 -7.28 -3.30 -4.40
N ILE A 133 -7.82 -4.38 -4.94
CA ILE A 133 -8.19 -4.53 -6.35
C ILE A 133 -9.70 -4.69 -6.39
N SER A 134 -10.38 -3.73 -7.00
CA SER A 134 -11.84 -3.69 -7.14
C SER A 134 -12.23 -3.89 -8.60
N LEU A 135 -13.23 -4.72 -8.85
CA LEU A 135 -13.87 -4.87 -10.16
C LEU A 135 -15.20 -4.12 -10.16
N LEU A 136 -15.28 -3.07 -10.96
CA LEU A 136 -16.43 -2.18 -11.08
C LEU A 136 -17.08 -2.34 -12.46
N ARG A 137 -18.33 -2.78 -12.51
CA ARG A 137 -19.11 -2.91 -13.75
C ARG A 137 -19.89 -1.63 -13.99
N LYS A 138 -19.85 -1.08 -15.19
CA LYS A 138 -20.70 0.04 -15.59
C LYS A 138 -22.18 -0.36 -15.50
N ARG A 139 -22.97 0.49 -14.87
CA ARG A 139 -24.43 0.49 -14.95
C ARG A 139 -24.91 1.50 -15.97
#